data_AF-A0A524FWR2-F1
#
_entry.id   AF-A0A524FWR2-F1
#
_cell.length_a   1.000
_cell.length_b   1.000
_cell.length_c   1.000
_cell.angle_alpha   90.00
_cell.angle_beta   90.00
_cell.angle_gamma   90.00
#
_symmetry.space_group_name_H-M   'P 1'
#
loop_
_entity.id
_entity.type
_entity.pdbx_description
1 polymer ?
#
loop_
_entity_poly.entity_id
_entity_poly.type
_entity_poly.pdbx_seq_one_letter_code
_entity_poly.pdbx_strand_id
1 'polypeptide(L)'
;MNFTIPRKNPSEMLLYIWKIIDLPNISMNELLYTISFELFFLTPNKAQEFIQSSIKNKLLEIDEKHTLSLSEPLKKTLKKWQANRKEAILSKIQTKEKNNKALDNFKKNKTSTFNTLLNAFLDKGTINRTASISEEDFNLIELDLQEGKIKAQVAGSKKLPYIIEINNIKKQIIHNCHDFQTKRAENKKFCKHLAKLFLLLKEKNEESATSFLREIADNINSWEFSS
;
A
#
# COMPACT_ATOMS: atom_id res chain seq x y z
N MET A 1 7.24 3.76 8.98
CA MET A 1 6.10 4.13 9.85
C MET A 1 6.65 5.07 10.90
N ASN A 2 6.22 6.33 10.91
CA ASN A 2 6.48 7.21 12.05
C ASN A 2 5.51 6.79 13.17
N PHE A 3 5.96 5.93 14.07
CA PHE A 3 5.24 5.68 15.32
C PHE A 3 5.46 6.89 16.23
N THR A 4 4.72 7.97 15.97
CA THR A 4 4.71 9.10 16.88
C THR A 4 3.90 8.69 18.10
N ILE A 5 4.57 8.26 19.17
CA ILE A 5 3.90 7.91 20.42
C ILE A 5 3.25 9.19 20.96
N PRO A 6 1.92 9.20 21.20
CA PRO A 6 1.18 10.42 21.57
C PRO A 6 1.37 10.76 23.05
N ARG A 7 2.62 11.04 23.46
CA ARG A 7 3.02 11.30 24.86
C ARG A 7 2.32 12.49 25.51
N LYS A 8 1.72 13.38 24.71
CA LYS A 8 0.99 14.57 25.18
C LYS A 8 -0.50 14.32 25.43
N ASN A 9 -1.04 13.18 25.00
CA ASN A 9 -2.46 12.85 25.11
C ASN A 9 -2.62 11.54 25.91
N PRO A 10 -2.92 11.60 27.22
CA PRO A 10 -3.01 10.42 28.07
C PRO A 10 -4.00 9.36 27.58
N SER A 11 -5.16 9.79 27.08
CA SER A 11 -6.19 8.90 26.55
C SER A 11 -5.70 8.14 25.32
N GLU A 12 -5.05 8.85 24.39
CA GLU A 12 -4.50 8.24 23.18
C GLU A 12 -3.31 7.32 23.52
N MET A 13 -2.44 7.74 24.44
CA MET A 13 -1.32 6.95 24.91
C MET A 13 -1.79 5.63 25.55
N LEU A 14 -2.84 5.66 26.38
CA LEU A 14 -3.45 4.46 26.96
C LEU A 14 -4.01 3.53 25.88
N LEU A 15 -4.69 4.06 24.86
CA LEU A 15 -5.18 3.24 23.74
C LEU A 15 -4.05 2.55 22.98
N TYR A 16 -2.90 3.22 22.80
CA TYR A 16 -1.72 2.60 22.19
C TYR A 16 -1.11 1.51 23.08
N ILE A 17 -1.00 1.75 24.39
CA ILE A 17 -0.49 0.77 25.35
C ILE A 17 -1.40 -0.47 25.37
N TRP A 18 -2.72 -0.29 25.51
CA TRP A 18 -3.68 -1.40 25.51
C TRP A 18 -3.74 -2.14 24.18
N LYS A 19 -3.51 -1.47 23.07
CA LYS A 19 -3.38 -2.10 21.75
C LYS A 19 -2.17 -3.05 21.67
N ILE A 20 -1.13 -2.80 22.47
CA ILE A 20 0.06 -3.66 22.52
C ILE A 20 -0.13 -4.79 23.53
N ILE A 21 -0.69 -4.48 24.71
CA ILE A 21 -0.95 -5.46 25.77
C ILE A 21 -2.00 -6.49 25.33
N ASP A 22 -3.06 -6.02 24.67
CA ASP A 22 -4.18 -6.84 24.17
C ASP A 22 -4.86 -7.72 25.26
N LEU A 23 -4.86 -7.23 26.51
CA LEU A 23 -5.57 -7.84 27.64
C LEU A 23 -6.73 -6.96 28.08
N PRO A 24 -7.85 -7.56 28.54
CA PRO A 24 -8.98 -6.80 29.05
C PRO A 24 -8.62 -6.05 30.35
N ASN A 25 -7.80 -6.70 31.20
CA ASN A 25 -7.40 -6.21 32.51
C ASN A 25 -5.90 -6.48 32.72
N ILE A 26 -5.24 -5.67 33.54
CA ILE A 26 -3.83 -5.83 33.91
C ILE A 26 -3.59 -5.32 35.33
N SER A 27 -2.70 -5.94 36.11
CA SER A 27 -2.38 -5.40 37.44
C SER A 27 -1.59 -4.08 37.33
N MET A 28 -1.63 -3.27 38.40
CA MET A 28 -0.85 -2.02 38.46
C MET A 28 0.65 -2.24 38.23
N ASN A 29 1.21 -3.28 38.86
CA ASN A 29 2.64 -3.59 38.78
C ASN A 29 3.04 -4.07 37.39
N GLU A 30 2.22 -4.92 36.76
CA GLU A 30 2.45 -5.36 35.39
C GLU A 30 2.35 -4.19 34.41
N LEU A 31 1.35 -3.31 34.56
CA LEU A 31 1.21 -2.14 33.69
C LEU A 31 2.41 -1.19 33.84
N LEU A 32 2.87 -0.95 35.06
CA LEU A 32 4.08 -0.18 35.35
C LEU A 32 5.29 -0.80 34.66
N TYR A 33 5.46 -2.11 34.81
CA TYR A 33 6.55 -2.88 34.24
C TYR A 33 6.53 -2.80 32.71
N THR A 34 5.39 -3.07 32.09
CA THR A 34 5.20 -2.99 30.63
C THR A 34 5.53 -1.60 30.11
N ILE A 35 4.97 -0.54 30.70
CA ILE A 35 5.23 0.84 30.24
C ILE A 35 6.71 1.20 30.33
N SER A 36 7.40 0.75 31.40
CA SER A 36 8.75 1.21 31.73
C SER A 36 9.85 0.38 31.12
N PHE A 37 9.69 -0.94 31.12
CA PHE A 37 10.75 -1.89 30.80
C PHE A 37 10.50 -2.69 29.53
N GLU A 38 9.24 -2.90 29.12
CA GLU A 38 8.95 -3.59 27.86
C GLU A 38 8.79 -2.60 26.70
N LEU A 39 8.02 -1.53 26.92
CA LEU A 39 7.73 -0.52 25.91
C LEU A 39 8.71 0.65 25.94
N PHE A 40 9.45 0.83 27.04
CA PHE A 40 10.38 1.95 27.26
C PHE A 40 9.74 3.33 26.99
N PHE A 41 8.44 3.47 27.29
CA PHE A 41 7.70 4.70 27.01
C PHE A 41 7.95 5.79 28.06
N LEU A 42 8.06 5.40 29.33
CA LEU A 42 8.27 6.28 30.48
C LEU A 42 9.23 5.61 31.48
N THR A 43 9.95 6.40 32.26
CA THR A 43 10.69 5.87 33.43
C THR A 43 9.72 5.39 34.52
N PRO A 44 10.09 4.46 35.41
CA PRO A 44 9.18 3.92 36.43
C PRO A 44 8.40 4.98 37.22
N ASN A 45 9.08 6.01 37.74
CA ASN A 45 8.40 7.08 38.50
C ASN A 45 7.34 7.81 37.66
N LYS A 46 7.67 8.17 36.42
CA LYS A 46 6.75 8.82 35.48
C LYS A 46 5.62 7.89 35.03
N ALA A 47 5.88 6.60 34.89
CA ALA A 47 4.86 5.61 34.57
C ALA A 47 3.86 5.46 35.73
N GLN A 48 4.35 5.46 36.98
CA GLN A 48 3.51 5.44 38.16
C GLN A 48 2.63 6.70 38.25
N GLU A 49 3.22 7.89 38.10
CA GLU A 49 2.50 9.16 38.05
C GLU A 49 1.43 9.16 36.94
N PHE A 50 1.80 8.66 35.75
CA PHE A 50 0.90 8.54 34.62
C PHE A 50 -0.29 7.64 34.93
N ILE A 51 -0.07 6.42 35.43
CA ILE A 51 -1.16 5.49 35.76
C ILE A 51 -2.08 6.07 36.84
N GLN A 52 -1.51 6.64 37.91
CA GLN A 52 -2.28 7.28 38.98
C GLN A 52 -3.12 8.45 38.45
N SER A 53 -2.53 9.29 37.59
CA SER A 53 -3.26 10.39 36.94
C SER A 53 -4.40 9.88 36.05
N SER A 54 -4.19 8.78 35.34
CA SER A 54 -5.20 8.17 34.47
C SER A 54 -6.37 7.57 35.26
N ILE A 55 -6.12 6.98 36.44
CA ILE A 55 -7.18 6.56 37.37
C ILE A 55 -7.96 7.78 37.87
N LYS A 56 -7.25 8.81 38.36
CA LYS A 56 -7.87 10.06 38.84
C LYS A 56 -8.76 10.72 37.78
N ASN A 57 -8.31 10.70 36.52
CA ASN A 57 -9.02 11.28 35.38
C ASN A 57 -10.09 10.34 34.77
N LYS A 58 -10.39 9.20 35.41
CA LYS A 58 -11.39 8.20 34.96
C LYS A 58 -11.11 7.64 33.56
N LEU A 59 -9.84 7.58 33.17
CA LEU A 59 -9.39 6.90 31.95
C LEU A 59 -9.13 5.41 32.20
N LEU A 60 -8.75 5.08 33.44
CA LEU A 60 -8.63 3.71 33.94
C LEU A 60 -9.63 3.47 35.06
N GLU A 61 -10.18 2.26 35.08
CA GLU A 61 -11.08 1.75 36.11
C GLU A 61 -10.36 0.64 36.88
N ILE A 62 -10.50 0.66 38.21
CA ILE A 62 -9.99 -0.39 39.09
C ILE A 62 -11.16 -1.29 39.48
N ASP A 63 -11.00 -2.59 39.30
CA ASP A 63 -12.00 -3.57 39.73
C ASP A 63 -11.78 -4.06 41.18
N GLU A 64 -12.71 -4.88 41.68
CA GLU A 64 -12.66 -5.46 43.03
C GLU A 64 -11.39 -6.29 43.28
N LYS A 65 -10.76 -6.80 42.21
CA LYS A 65 -9.51 -7.57 42.26
C LYS A 65 -8.26 -6.70 42.15
N HIS A 66 -8.41 -5.37 42.21
CA HIS A 66 -7.34 -4.38 42.08
C HIS A 66 -6.61 -4.47 40.73
N THR A 67 -7.31 -4.90 39.68
CA THR A 67 -6.81 -4.87 38.30
C THR A 67 -7.35 -3.65 37.57
N LEU A 68 -6.55 -3.17 36.61
CA LEU A 68 -6.82 -1.99 35.81
C LEU A 68 -7.42 -2.40 34.47
N SER A 69 -8.48 -1.72 34.07
CA SER A 69 -9.01 -1.77 32.71
C SER A 69 -9.24 -0.38 32.15
N LEU A 70 -9.30 -0.26 30.82
CA LEU A 70 -9.73 0.97 30.18
C LEU A 70 -11.15 1.32 30.60
N SER A 71 -11.46 2.61 30.71
CA SER A 71 -12.84 3.05 30.89
C SER A 71 -13.71 2.69 29.67
N GLU A 72 -15.03 2.58 29.87
CA GLU A 72 -15.97 2.20 28.80
C GLU A 72 -15.85 3.06 27.52
N PRO A 73 -15.68 4.40 27.58
CA PRO A 73 -15.44 5.21 26.37
C PRO A 73 -14.16 4.81 25.61
N LEU A 74 -13.09 4.49 26.34
CA LEU A 74 -11.82 4.07 25.73
C LEU A 74 -11.90 2.64 25.18
N LYS A 75 -12.56 1.72 25.89
CA LYS A 75 -12.86 0.36 25.38
C LYS A 75 -13.62 0.43 24.05
N LYS A 76 -14.65 1.28 23.95
CA LYS A 76 -15.41 1.48 22.71
C LYS A 76 -14.54 2.03 21.57
N THR A 77 -13.64 2.96 21.91
CA THR A 77 -12.70 3.54 20.93
C THR A 77 -11.70 2.49 20.44
N LEU A 78 -11.14 1.68 21.33
CA LEU A 78 -10.22 0.60 20.99
C LEU A 78 -10.88 -0.45 20.09
N LYS A 79 -12.11 -0.88 20.43
CA LYS A 79 -12.90 -1.80 19.60
C LYS A 79 -13.13 -1.25 18.19
N LYS A 80 -13.45 0.04 18.07
CA LYS A 80 -13.59 0.71 16.77
C LYS A 80 -12.28 0.69 15.98
N TRP A 81 -11.14 0.96 16.63
CA TRP A 81 -9.83 0.88 15.98
C TRP A 81 -9.51 -0.53 15.47
N GLN A 82 -9.79 -1.56 16.27
CA GLN A 82 -9.61 -2.95 15.90
C GLN A 82 -10.50 -3.35 14.72
N ALA A 83 -11.79 -2.96 14.73
CA ALA A 83 -12.72 -3.21 13.63
C ALA A 83 -12.27 -2.55 12.32
N ASN A 84 -11.97 -1.25 12.33
CA ASN A 84 -11.47 -0.53 11.17
C ASN A 84 -10.18 -1.14 10.62
N ARG A 85 -9.28 -1.57 11.52
CA ARG A 85 -8.02 -2.22 11.13
C ARG A 85 -8.27 -3.57 10.47
N LYS A 86 -9.21 -4.38 11.00
CA LYS A 86 -9.60 -5.67 10.44
C LYS A 86 -10.16 -5.51 9.02
N GLU A 87 -11.08 -4.58 8.82
CA GLU A 87 -11.62 -4.25 7.49
C GLU A 87 -10.52 -3.86 6.50
N ALA A 88 -9.60 -2.98 6.91
CA ALA A 88 -8.47 -2.56 6.08
C ALA A 88 -7.44 -3.69 5.79
N ILE A 89 -7.36 -4.72 6.63
CA ILE A 89 -6.53 -5.91 6.36
C ILE A 89 -7.25 -6.82 5.36
N LEU A 90 -8.53 -7.08 5.57
CA LEU A 90 -9.33 -7.94 4.70
C LEU A 90 -9.40 -7.38 3.27
N SER A 91 -9.62 -6.07 3.11
CA SER A 91 -9.60 -5.44 1.79
C SER A 91 -8.24 -5.61 1.10
N LYS A 92 -7.13 -5.41 1.84
CA LYS A 92 -5.77 -5.64 1.31
C LYS A 92 -5.51 -7.08 0.91
N ILE A 93 -6.04 -8.06 1.66
CA ILE A 93 -5.93 -9.48 1.32
C ILE A 93 -6.69 -9.76 0.01
N GLN A 94 -7.94 -9.31 -0.08
CA GLN A 94 -8.77 -9.50 -1.28
C GLN A 94 -8.15 -8.85 -2.53
N THR A 95 -7.67 -7.62 -2.42
CA THR A 95 -6.97 -6.93 -3.51
C THR A 95 -5.69 -7.67 -3.90
N LYS A 96 -4.92 -8.18 -2.94
CA LYS A 96 -3.72 -8.98 -3.22
C LYS A 96 -4.05 -10.30 -3.92
N GLU A 97 -5.12 -10.98 -3.52
CA GLU A 97 -5.59 -12.20 -4.18
C GLU A 97 -6.05 -11.94 -5.62
N LYS A 98 -6.78 -10.85 -5.86
CA LYS A 98 -7.18 -10.41 -7.22
C LYS A 98 -5.95 -10.14 -8.09
N ASN A 99 -4.99 -9.37 -7.57
CA ASN A 99 -3.73 -9.07 -8.25
C ASN A 99 -2.90 -10.32 -8.56
N ASN A 100 -2.85 -11.29 -7.65
CA ASN A 100 -2.16 -12.55 -7.85
C ASN A 100 -2.86 -13.42 -8.92
N LYS A 101 -4.20 -13.48 -8.94
CA LYS A 101 -4.95 -14.19 -9.99
C LYS A 101 -4.64 -13.64 -11.38
N ALA A 102 -4.58 -12.31 -11.53
CA ALA A 102 -4.20 -11.68 -12.79
C ALA A 102 -2.77 -12.08 -13.23
N LEU A 103 -1.84 -12.14 -12.28
CA LEU A 103 -0.45 -12.58 -12.51
C LEU A 103 -0.34 -14.07 -12.85
N ASP A 104 -1.10 -14.92 -12.17
CA ASP A 104 -1.12 -16.36 -12.40
C ASP A 104 -1.75 -16.68 -13.77
N ASN A 105 -2.80 -15.96 -14.16
CA ASN A 105 -3.36 -16.03 -15.50
C ASN A 105 -2.34 -15.60 -16.57
N PHE A 106 -1.56 -14.56 -16.30
CA PHE A 106 -0.44 -14.16 -17.18
C PHE A 106 0.62 -15.28 -17.29
N LYS A 107 1.02 -15.89 -16.18
CA LYS A 107 2.03 -16.96 -16.17
C LYS A 107 1.56 -18.25 -16.84
N LYS A 108 0.31 -18.65 -16.62
CA LYS A 108 -0.30 -19.86 -17.21
C LYS A 108 -0.49 -19.71 -18.71
N ASN A 109 -0.88 -18.52 -19.16
CA ASN A 109 -1.21 -18.27 -20.56
C ASN A 109 -0.01 -17.75 -21.36
N LYS A 110 1.19 -18.29 -21.11
CA LYS A 110 2.46 -17.81 -21.68
C LYS A 110 2.48 -17.78 -23.22
N THR A 111 1.56 -18.50 -23.86
CA THR A 111 1.40 -18.62 -25.31
C THR A 111 0.50 -17.54 -25.92
N SER A 112 -0.20 -16.72 -25.13
CA SER A 112 -1.04 -15.66 -25.70
C SER A 112 -0.18 -14.54 -26.32
N THR A 113 -0.61 -14.01 -27.46
CA THR A 113 0.10 -12.96 -28.19
C THR A 113 0.38 -11.74 -27.31
N PHE A 114 -0.59 -11.33 -26.49
CA PHE A 114 -0.41 -10.27 -25.50
C PHE A 114 0.73 -10.57 -24.53
N ASN A 115 0.75 -11.79 -23.95
CA ASN A 115 1.75 -12.14 -22.95
C ASN A 115 3.15 -12.22 -23.55
N THR A 116 3.28 -12.71 -24.79
CA THR A 116 4.53 -12.71 -25.55
C THR A 116 5.04 -11.29 -25.78
N LEU A 117 4.19 -10.38 -26.25
CA LEU A 117 4.54 -8.98 -26.50
C LEU A 117 4.90 -8.26 -25.20
N LEU A 118 4.12 -8.41 -24.14
CA LEU A 118 4.42 -7.77 -22.86
C LEU A 118 5.76 -8.28 -22.30
N ASN A 119 6.03 -9.58 -22.38
CA ASN A 119 7.31 -10.14 -21.92
C ASN A 119 8.52 -9.59 -22.71
N ALA A 120 8.36 -9.17 -23.96
CA ALA A 120 9.44 -8.54 -24.72
C ALA A 120 9.92 -7.23 -24.08
N PHE A 121 9.06 -6.54 -23.32
CA PHE A 121 9.39 -5.29 -22.61
C PHE A 121 9.82 -5.49 -21.16
N LEU A 122 9.79 -6.72 -20.63
CA LEU A 122 10.05 -7.00 -19.22
C LEU A 122 11.33 -7.80 -19.02
N ASP A 123 11.97 -7.61 -17.87
CA ASP A 123 12.94 -8.58 -17.35
C ASP A 123 12.22 -9.63 -16.48
N LYS A 124 12.91 -10.74 -16.17
CA LYS A 124 12.37 -11.85 -15.38
C LYS A 124 11.78 -11.43 -14.02
N GLY A 125 12.33 -10.37 -13.41
CA GLY A 125 11.92 -9.90 -12.09
C GLY A 125 10.78 -8.89 -12.11
N THR A 126 10.62 -8.12 -13.20
CA THR A 126 9.70 -6.98 -13.26
C THR A 126 8.26 -7.42 -13.23
N ILE A 127 7.92 -8.54 -13.89
CA ILE A 127 6.55 -9.07 -13.84
C ILE A 127 6.15 -9.43 -12.41
N ASN A 128 7.00 -10.10 -11.63
CA ASN A 128 6.65 -10.45 -10.24
C ASN A 128 6.46 -9.21 -9.36
N ARG A 129 7.16 -8.11 -9.66
CA ARG A 129 7.02 -6.84 -8.93
C ARG A 129 5.69 -6.13 -9.23
N THR A 130 4.97 -6.48 -10.30
CA THR A 130 3.66 -5.86 -10.61
C THR A 130 2.59 -6.25 -9.61
N ALA A 131 2.65 -7.46 -9.04
CA ALA A 131 1.69 -7.95 -8.03
C ALA A 131 1.65 -7.08 -6.76
N SER A 132 2.72 -6.31 -6.51
CA SER A 132 2.79 -5.39 -5.37
C SER A 132 2.03 -4.07 -5.57
N ILE A 133 1.60 -3.78 -6.79
CA ILE A 133 0.90 -2.54 -7.14
C ILE A 133 -0.59 -2.83 -7.17
N SER A 134 -1.37 -2.05 -6.41
CA SER A 134 -2.82 -2.21 -6.43
C SER A 134 -3.42 -1.69 -7.73
N GLU A 135 -4.57 -2.23 -8.13
CA GLU A 135 -5.38 -1.63 -9.20
C GLU A 135 -5.93 -0.27 -8.76
N GLU A 136 -6.27 -0.12 -7.47
CA GLU A 136 -6.79 1.14 -6.92
C GLU A 136 -5.73 2.25 -6.88
N ASP A 137 -4.45 1.89 -7.00
CA ASP A 137 -3.35 2.87 -7.09
C ASP A 137 -3.33 3.58 -8.45
N PHE A 138 -4.05 3.06 -9.45
CA PHE A 138 -4.13 3.66 -10.79
C PHE A 138 -5.37 4.53 -10.94
N ASN A 139 -5.15 5.76 -11.42
CA ASN A 139 -6.18 6.66 -11.89
C ASN A 139 -6.00 6.87 -13.40
N LEU A 140 -6.91 6.32 -14.22
CA LEU A 140 -6.94 6.52 -15.66
C LEU A 140 -7.60 7.87 -15.96
N ILE A 141 -6.81 8.84 -16.41
CA ILE A 141 -7.26 10.19 -16.73
C ILE A 141 -7.80 10.26 -18.15
N GLU A 142 -7.10 9.62 -19.09
CA GLU A 142 -7.47 9.57 -20.51
C GLU A 142 -7.21 8.16 -21.02
N LEU A 143 -8.19 7.60 -21.71
CA LEU A 143 -8.09 6.32 -22.38
C LEU A 143 -8.81 6.41 -23.72
N ASP A 144 -8.11 6.93 -24.72
CA ASP A 144 -8.57 6.93 -26.10
C ASP A 144 -7.78 5.88 -26.87
N LEU A 145 -8.39 4.69 -26.98
CA LEU A 145 -7.78 3.57 -27.67
C LEU A 145 -7.83 3.74 -29.20
N GLN A 146 -8.69 4.62 -29.74
CA GLN A 146 -8.77 4.88 -31.17
C GLN A 146 -7.71 5.89 -31.60
N GLU A 147 -7.54 6.98 -30.85
CA GLU A 147 -6.49 7.98 -31.10
C GLU A 147 -5.11 7.56 -30.59
N GLY A 148 -5.03 6.43 -29.90
CA GLY A 148 -3.77 5.91 -29.40
C GLY A 148 -3.20 6.68 -28.20
N LYS A 149 -4.06 7.29 -27.38
CA LYS A 149 -3.66 8.13 -26.24
C LYS A 149 -4.07 7.50 -24.92
N ILE A 150 -3.11 7.36 -24.02
CA ILE A 150 -3.32 6.86 -22.67
C ILE A 150 -2.65 7.82 -21.69
N LYS A 151 -3.40 8.35 -20.74
CA LYS A 151 -2.88 9.15 -19.63
C LYS A 151 -3.36 8.57 -18.32
N ALA A 152 -2.41 8.22 -17.46
CA ALA A 152 -2.69 7.63 -16.17
C ALA A 152 -1.81 8.24 -15.08
N GLN A 153 -2.30 8.18 -13.87
CA GLN A 153 -1.53 8.42 -12.66
C GLN A 153 -1.44 7.13 -11.86
N VAL A 154 -0.30 6.89 -11.23
CA VAL A 154 -0.10 5.76 -10.34
C VAL A 154 0.50 6.22 -9.01
N ALA A 155 -0.14 5.85 -7.91
CA ALA A 155 0.38 6.10 -6.57
C ALA A 155 1.72 5.37 -6.38
N GLY A 156 2.64 6.00 -5.64
CA GLY A 156 4.00 5.49 -5.51
C GLY A 156 4.67 5.92 -4.23
N SER A 157 6.00 5.83 -4.20
CA SER A 157 6.79 6.23 -3.03
C SER A 157 6.88 7.74 -2.82
N LYS A 158 6.53 8.56 -3.82
CA LYS A 158 6.50 10.02 -3.72
C LYS A 158 5.14 10.49 -3.19
N LYS A 159 5.12 11.69 -2.60
CA LYS A 159 3.89 12.37 -2.15
C LYS A 159 2.93 12.66 -3.31
N LEU A 160 3.48 12.94 -4.49
CA LEU A 160 2.73 13.13 -5.73
C LEU A 160 2.72 11.83 -6.54
N PRO A 161 1.60 11.50 -7.22
CA PRO A 161 1.53 10.31 -8.07
C PRO A 161 2.49 10.42 -9.25
N TYR A 162 2.97 9.28 -9.71
CA TYR A 162 3.73 9.21 -10.96
C TYR A 162 2.78 9.36 -12.14
N ILE A 163 3.24 10.02 -13.19
CA ILE A 163 2.49 10.23 -14.43
C ILE A 163 2.95 9.19 -15.44
N ILE A 164 2.00 8.60 -16.17
CA ILE A 164 2.24 7.76 -17.34
C ILE A 164 1.47 8.37 -18.50
N GLU A 165 2.16 8.69 -19.59
CA GLU A 165 1.55 9.10 -20.84
C GLU A 165 2.08 8.21 -21.96
N ILE A 166 1.18 7.65 -22.77
CA ILE A 166 1.50 6.87 -23.96
C ILE A 166 0.75 7.52 -25.11
N ASN A 167 1.47 7.87 -26.16
CA ASN A 167 0.89 8.48 -27.35
C ASN A 167 1.42 7.78 -28.59
N ASN A 168 0.54 7.09 -29.30
CA ASN A 168 0.87 6.32 -30.50
C ASN A 168 1.25 7.22 -31.68
N ILE A 169 0.54 8.34 -31.87
CA ILE A 169 0.79 9.29 -32.95
C ILE A 169 2.19 9.91 -32.82
N LYS A 170 2.54 10.33 -31.60
CA LYS A 170 3.87 10.87 -31.27
C LYS A 170 4.93 9.80 -31.06
N LYS A 171 4.53 8.52 -31.00
CA LYS A 171 5.38 7.37 -30.65
C LYS A 171 6.19 7.62 -29.36
N GLN A 172 5.50 8.06 -28.31
CA GLN A 172 6.12 8.47 -27.05
C GLN A 172 5.53 7.74 -25.85
N ILE A 173 6.41 7.30 -24.95
CA ILE A 173 6.07 6.84 -23.59
C ILE A 173 6.79 7.74 -22.59
N ILE A 174 6.02 8.52 -21.85
CA ILE A 174 6.52 9.41 -20.80
C ILE A 174 6.17 8.80 -19.44
N HIS A 175 7.18 8.59 -18.59
CA HIS A 175 6.93 8.14 -17.22
C HIS A 175 8.02 8.58 -16.24
N ASN A 176 7.59 9.16 -15.11
CA ASN A 176 8.50 9.80 -14.16
C ASN A 176 8.83 8.98 -12.90
N CYS A 177 8.66 7.65 -12.92
CA CYS A 177 9.10 6.82 -11.80
C CYS A 177 10.61 6.53 -11.86
N HIS A 178 11.26 6.47 -10.70
CA HIS A 178 12.71 6.33 -10.61
C HIS A 178 13.28 5.14 -11.39
N ASP A 179 12.66 3.95 -11.34
CA ASP A 179 13.10 2.76 -12.11
C ASP A 179 13.06 3.05 -13.62
N PHE A 180 12.01 3.73 -14.10
CA PHE A 180 11.88 4.07 -15.51
C PHE A 180 12.93 5.09 -15.96
N GLN A 181 13.02 6.20 -15.23
CA GLN A 181 13.93 7.31 -15.55
C GLN A 181 15.40 6.89 -15.55
N THR A 182 15.80 6.01 -14.62
CA THR A 182 17.22 5.66 -14.44
C THR A 182 17.67 4.43 -15.21
N LYS A 183 16.75 3.53 -15.59
CA LYS A 183 17.12 2.21 -16.13
C LYS A 183 16.27 1.74 -17.29
N ARG A 184 14.97 1.99 -17.28
CA ARG A 184 14.05 1.35 -18.25
C ARG A 184 13.91 2.14 -19.53
N ALA A 185 13.89 3.47 -19.46
CA ALA A 185 13.75 4.34 -20.62
C ALA A 185 14.88 4.12 -21.63
N GLU A 186 16.14 4.17 -21.18
CA GLU A 186 17.33 3.96 -22.02
C GLU A 186 17.32 2.60 -22.74
N ASN A 187 16.87 1.55 -22.06
CA ASN A 187 16.82 0.19 -22.61
C ASN A 187 15.50 -0.13 -23.33
N LYS A 188 14.60 0.85 -23.51
CA LYS A 188 13.24 0.67 -24.06
C LYS A 188 12.48 -0.49 -23.40
N LYS A 189 12.61 -0.61 -22.08
CA LYS A 189 11.92 -1.60 -21.24
C LYS A 189 10.82 -0.93 -20.43
N PHE A 190 9.92 -1.75 -19.90
CA PHE A 190 8.88 -1.29 -18.99
C PHE A 190 9.32 -1.45 -17.53
N CYS A 191 8.93 -0.49 -16.71
CA CYS A 191 8.96 -0.63 -15.25
C CYS A 191 7.74 -1.43 -14.78
N LYS A 192 7.70 -1.74 -13.48
CA LYS A 192 6.56 -2.43 -12.87
C LYS A 192 5.22 -1.69 -13.03
N HIS A 193 5.22 -0.35 -13.12
CA HIS A 193 3.99 0.42 -13.29
C HIS A 193 3.42 0.30 -14.71
N LEU A 194 4.26 0.48 -15.74
CA LEU A 194 3.85 0.26 -17.13
C LEU A 194 3.36 -1.17 -17.37
N ALA A 195 4.07 -2.14 -16.80
CA ALA A 195 3.64 -3.54 -16.87
C ALA A 195 2.25 -3.77 -16.24
N LYS A 196 1.99 -3.20 -15.05
CA LYS A 196 0.67 -3.29 -14.40
C LYS A 196 -0.40 -2.52 -15.19
N LEU A 197 -0.09 -1.36 -15.77
CA LEU A 197 -0.99 -0.62 -16.64
C LEU A 197 -1.46 -1.48 -17.82
N PHE A 198 -0.55 -2.14 -18.54
CA PHE A 198 -0.93 -3.01 -19.65
C PHE A 198 -1.77 -4.22 -19.22
N LEU A 199 -1.52 -4.78 -18.04
CA LEU A 199 -2.39 -5.83 -17.48
C LEU A 199 -3.81 -5.30 -17.21
N LEU A 200 -3.94 -4.10 -16.66
CA LEU A 200 -5.25 -3.45 -16.44
C LEU A 200 -5.97 -3.13 -17.76
N LEU A 201 -5.23 -2.67 -18.77
CA LEU A 201 -5.79 -2.41 -20.11
C LEU A 201 -6.28 -3.71 -20.75
N LYS A 202 -5.54 -4.80 -20.59
CA LYS A 202 -5.93 -6.13 -21.09
C LYS A 202 -7.27 -6.58 -20.49
N GLU A 203 -7.45 -6.41 -19.19
CA GLU A 203 -8.70 -6.77 -18.49
C GLU A 203 -9.90 -5.95 -19.00
N LYS A 204 -9.67 -4.71 -19.46
CA LYS A 204 -10.71 -3.86 -20.05
C LYS A 204 -10.99 -4.18 -21.52
N ASN A 205 -9.94 -4.31 -22.32
CA ASN A 205 -9.99 -4.60 -23.76
C ASN A 205 -8.65 -5.23 -24.20
N GLU A 206 -8.61 -6.56 -24.26
CA GLU A 206 -7.41 -7.32 -24.62
C GLU A 206 -6.91 -7.00 -26.03
N GLU A 207 -7.82 -6.84 -27.00
CA GLU A 207 -7.48 -6.57 -28.40
C GLU A 207 -6.73 -5.25 -28.54
N SER A 208 -7.28 -4.18 -27.96
CA SER A 208 -6.66 -2.85 -28.00
C SER A 208 -5.32 -2.83 -27.24
N ALA A 209 -5.26 -3.43 -26.06
CA ALA A 209 -4.03 -3.51 -25.28
C ALA A 209 -2.92 -4.29 -26.03
N THR A 210 -3.31 -5.36 -26.74
CA THR A 210 -2.40 -6.15 -27.59
C THR A 210 -1.93 -5.34 -28.80
N SER A 211 -2.84 -4.60 -29.44
CA SER A 211 -2.52 -3.72 -30.57
C SER A 211 -1.48 -2.66 -30.19
N PHE A 212 -1.65 -1.99 -29.04
CA PHE A 212 -0.66 -1.05 -28.52
C PHE A 212 0.71 -1.69 -28.30
N LEU A 213 0.76 -2.84 -27.63
CA LEU A 213 2.02 -3.53 -27.38
C LEU A 213 2.70 -3.95 -28.69
N ARG A 214 1.92 -4.38 -29.68
CA ARG A 214 2.43 -4.74 -31.01
C ARG A 214 2.99 -3.52 -31.73
N GLU A 215 2.26 -2.42 -31.76
CA GLU A 215 2.69 -1.19 -32.41
C GLU A 215 3.98 -0.63 -31.79
N ILE A 216 4.12 -0.70 -30.47
CA ILE A 216 5.37 -0.34 -29.79
C ILE A 216 6.50 -1.31 -30.16
N ALA A 217 6.23 -2.62 -30.24
CA ALA A 217 7.23 -3.62 -30.55
C ALA A 217 7.74 -3.53 -32.00
N ASP A 218 6.83 -3.46 -32.96
CA ASP A 218 7.13 -3.41 -34.39
C ASP A 218 7.88 -2.12 -34.76
N ASN A 219 7.59 -1.03 -34.05
CA ASN A 219 8.17 0.29 -34.31
C ASN A 219 9.18 0.74 -33.24
N ILE A 220 9.70 -0.16 -32.41
CA ILE A 220 10.43 0.16 -31.17
C ILE A 220 11.55 1.18 -31.35
N ASN A 221 12.26 1.15 -32.48
CA ASN A 221 13.35 2.07 -32.79
C ASN A 221 12.87 3.51 -32.97
N SER A 222 11.66 3.71 -33.49
CA SER A 222 11.02 5.02 -33.65
C SER A 222 10.27 5.51 -32.41
N TRP A 223 10.09 4.66 -31.40
CA TRP A 223 9.49 5.05 -30.14
C TRP A 223 10.51 5.71 -29.19
N GLU A 224 10.12 6.83 -28.61
CA GLU A 224 10.86 7.56 -27.60
C GLU A 224 10.32 7.22 -26.20
N PHE A 225 11.23 6.85 -25.30
CA PHE A 225 10.94 6.56 -23.90
C PHE A 225 11.58 7.66 -23.08
N SER A 226 10.77 8.54 -22.47
CA SER A 226 11.24 9.75 -21.81
C SER A 226 10.64 9.94 -20.41
N SER A 227 11.32 10.75 -19.61
CA SER A 227 11.15 10.86 -18.15
C SER A 227 10.41 12.10 -17.71
#